data_AF-A0A3C0N1X3-F1
#
_entry.id   AF-A0A3C0N1X3-F1
#
_cell.length_a   1.000
_cell.length_b   1.000
_cell.length_c   1.000
_cell.angle_alpha   90.00
_cell.angle_beta   90.00
_cell.angle_gamma   90.00
#
_symmetry.space_group_name_H-M   'P 1'
#
loop_
_entity.id
_entity.type
_entity.pdbx_description
1 polymer ?
#
loop_
_entity_poly.entity_id
_entity_poly.type
_entity_poly.pdbx_seq_one_letter_code
_entity_poly.pdbx_strand_id
1 'polypeptide(L)' 'MLKVTITLEDDILHFVDQQAQGNRSGYINTLLAEHRRRILEAEMIAALKQDAEDPEYQAEIAAWDSVVGDGMNAGE' A
#
# COMPACT_ATOMS: atom_id res chain seq x y z
N MET A 1 14.21 18.11 4.15
CA MET A 1 13.30 18.01 2.98
C MET A 1 14.09 18.41 1.75
N LEU A 2 14.10 17.58 0.71
CA LEU A 2 14.84 17.86 -0.54
C LEU A 2 13.90 18.58 -1.51
N LYS A 3 14.40 19.65 -2.15
CA LYS A 3 13.67 20.35 -3.21
C LYS A 3 14.14 19.81 -4.55
N VAL A 4 13.18 19.54 -5.43
CA VAL A 4 13.43 19.08 -6.80
C VAL A 4 12.60 19.93 -7.75
N THR A 5 13.10 20.15 -8.95
CA THR A 5 12.36 20.78 -10.04
C THR A 5 11.88 19.68 -10.98
N ILE A 6 10.59 19.70 -11.31
CA ILE A 6 9.96 18.77 -12.25
C ILE A 6 9.23 19.57 -13.33
N THR A 7 9.11 19.00 -14.51
CA THR A 7 8.29 19.56 -15.59
C THR A 7 6.90 18.92 -15.52
N LEU A 8 5.85 19.73 -15.58
CA LEU A 8 4.47 19.31 -15.67
C LEU A 8 3.84 19.97 -16.91
N GLU A 9 2.89 19.27 -17.52
CA GLU A 9 2.02 19.86 -18.54
C GLU A 9 1.13 20.95 -17.91
N ASP A 10 0.70 21.92 -18.72
CA ASP A 10 -0.01 23.11 -18.24
C ASP A 10 -1.35 22.76 -17.57
N ASP A 11 -2.08 21.81 -18.15
CA ASP A 11 -3.34 21.30 -17.62
C ASP A 11 -3.14 20.55 -16.28
N ILE A 12 -2.07 19.77 -16.16
CA ILE A 12 -1.70 19.08 -14.91
C ILE A 12 -1.33 20.09 -13.83
N LEU A 13 -0.56 21.14 -14.17
CA LEU A 13 -0.24 22.19 -13.22
C LEU A 13 -1.50 22.92 -12.75
N HIS A 14 -2.42 23.24 -13.66
CA HIS A 14 -3.69 23.88 -13.33
C HIS A 14 -4.57 22.98 -12.43
N PHE A 15 -4.62 21.67 -12.71
CA PHE A 15 -5.29 20.71 -11.85
C PHE A 15 -4.69 20.71 -10.44
N VAL A 16 -3.36 20.62 -10.33
CA VAL A 16 -2.66 20.66 -9.04
C VAL A 16 -2.97 21.96 -8.31
N ASP A 17 -3.04 23.10 -8.99
CA ASP A 17 -3.37 24.38 -8.39
C ASP A 17 -4.76 24.42 -7.75
N GLN A 18 -5.75 23.86 -8.45
CA GLN A 18 -7.11 23.78 -7.94
C GLN A 18 -7.22 22.89 -6.69
N GLN A 19 -6.47 21.79 -6.65
CA GLN A 19 -6.54 20.83 -5.56
C GLN A 19 -5.65 21.19 -4.37
N ALA A 20 -4.53 21.87 -4.61
CA ALA A 20 -3.49 22.05 -3.61
C ALA A 20 -3.79 23.09 -2.53
N GLN A 21 -4.82 23.92 -2.70
CA GLN A 21 -5.21 24.98 -1.75
C GLN A 21 -4.03 25.87 -1.33
N GLY A 22 -3.12 26.15 -2.27
CA GLY A 22 -1.91 26.95 -2.03
C GLY A 22 -0.66 26.17 -1.61
N ASN A 23 -0.74 24.85 -1.37
CA ASN A 23 0.42 24.00 -1.04
C ASN A 23 0.61 22.84 -2.03
N ARG A 24 1.15 23.17 -3.22
CA ARG A 24 1.39 22.20 -4.31
C ARG A 24 2.25 21.03 -3.88
N SER A 25 3.36 21.31 -3.19
CA SER A 25 4.27 20.27 -2.71
C SER A 25 3.60 19.34 -1.70
N GLY A 26 2.77 19.87 -0.81
CA GLY A 26 2.00 19.08 0.14
C GLY A 26 1.03 18.14 -0.57
N TYR A 27 0.24 18.69 -1.50
CA TYR A 27 -0.70 17.91 -2.31
C TYR A 27 -0.02 16.80 -3.11
N ILE A 28 1.05 17.12 -3.85
CA ILE A 28 1.80 16.15 -4.66
C ILE A 28 2.40 15.06 -3.78
N ASN A 29 2.97 15.40 -2.62
CA ASN A 29 3.53 14.38 -1.71
C ASN A 29 2.44 13.43 -1.18
N THR A 30 1.28 13.95 -0.80
CA THR A 30 0.14 13.11 -0.37
C THR A 30 -0.33 12.21 -1.50
N LEU A 31 -0.49 12.75 -2.70
CA LEU A 31 -0.90 12.00 -3.88
C LEU A 31 0.08 10.87 -4.22
N LEU A 32 1.39 11.14 -4.18
CA LEU A 32 2.43 10.14 -4.43
C LEU A 32 2.48 9.07 -3.33
N ALA A 33 2.27 9.46 -2.06
CA ALA A 33 2.21 8.51 -0.95
C ALA A 33 0.99 7.59 -1.08
N GLU A 34 -0.16 8.12 -1.49
CA GLU A 34 -1.36 7.34 -1.80
C GLU A 34 -1.13 6.40 -2.98
N HIS A 35 -0.55 6.88 -4.08
CA HIS A 35 -0.27 6.07 -5.24
C HIS A 35 0.68 4.91 -4.90
N ARG A 36 1.74 5.19 -4.12
CA ARG A 36 2.65 4.15 -3.62
C ARG A 36 1.94 3.10 -2.78
N ARG A 37 0.99 3.50 -1.91
CA ARG A 37 0.19 2.55 -1.13
C ARG A 37 -0.66 1.65 -2.04
N ARG A 38 -1.29 2.21 -3.07
CA ARG A 38 -2.10 1.44 -4.03
C ARG A 38 -1.27 0.44 -4.81
N ILE A 39 -0.04 0.81 -5.22
CA ILE A 39 0.89 -0.13 -5.87
C ILE A 39 1.21 -1.29 -4.92
N LEU A 40 1.62 -0.99 -3.69
CA LEU A 40 1.96 -2.02 -2.71
C LEU A 40 0.78 -2.94 -2.39
N GLU A 41 -0.43 -2.39 -2.28
CA GLU A 41 -1.65 -3.18 -2.08
C GLU A 41 -1.91 -4.14 -3.27
N ALA A 42 -1.73 -3.67 -4.50
CA ALA A 42 -1.89 -4.51 -5.69
C ALA A 42 -0.82 -5.62 -5.75
N GLU A 43 0.43 -5.31 -5.42
CA GLU A 43 1.52 -6.29 -5.33
C GLU A 43 1.23 -7.34 -4.25
N MET A 44 0.77 -6.91 -3.06
CA MET A 44 0.40 -7.80 -1.97
C MET A 44 -0.78 -8.71 -2.35
N ILE A 45 -1.82 -8.18 -2.99
CA ILE A 45 -2.94 -8.99 -3.49
C ILE A 45 -2.46 -10.01 -4.52
N ALA A 46 -1.55 -9.62 -5.42
CA ALA A 46 -1.00 -10.54 -6.42
C ALA A 46 -0.21 -11.67 -5.77
N ALA A 47 0.67 -11.35 -4.81
CA ALA A 47 1.42 -12.34 -4.05
C ALA A 47 0.50 -13.29 -3.27
N LEU A 48 -0.48 -12.76 -2.54
CA LEU A 48 -1.45 -13.59 -1.80
C LEU A 48 -2.27 -14.51 -2.71
N LYS A 49 -2.61 -14.09 -3.93
CA LYS A 49 -3.28 -14.95 -4.91
C LYS A 49 -2.36 -16.08 -5.39
N GLN A 50 -1.10 -15.77 -5.66
CA GLN A 50 -0.11 -16.79 -6.03
C GLN A 50 0.06 -17.82 -4.90
N ASP A 51 0.19 -17.36 -3.66
CA ASP A 51 0.30 -18.20 -2.47
C ASP A 51 -0.96 -19.04 -2.22
N ALA A 52 -2.15 -18.53 -2.57
CA ALA A 52 -3.41 -19.27 -2.49
C ALA A 52 -3.52 -20.40 -3.53
N GLU A 53 -2.84 -20.25 -4.67
CA GLU A 53 -2.80 -21.27 -5.73
C GLU A 53 -1.68 -22.30 -5.53
N ASP A 54 -0.75 -22.06 -4.59
CA ASP A 54 0.34 -22.96 -4.24
C ASP A 54 -0.08 -23.98 -3.16
N PRO A 55 -0.21 -25.28 -3.51
CA PRO A 55 -0.64 -26.30 -2.56
C PRO A 55 0.36 -26.57 -1.43
N GLU A 56 1.67 -26.37 -1.66
CA GLU A 56 2.71 -26.58 -0.65
C GLU A 56 2.65 -25.47 0.40
N TYR A 57 2.53 -24.22 -0.05
CA TYR A 57 2.33 -23.08 0.84
C TYR A 57 1.02 -23.20 1.63
N GLN A 58 -0.08 -23.61 1.00
CA GLN A 58 -1.35 -23.84 1.70
C GLN A 58 -1.27 -24.96 2.74
N ALA A 59 -0.50 -26.01 2.48
CA ALA A 59 -0.26 -27.08 3.46
C ALA A 59 0.52 -26.56 4.68
N GLU A 60 1.49 -25.67 4.48
CA GLU A 60 2.18 -24.97 5.56
C GLU A 60 1.19 -24.11 6.37
N ILE A 61 0.42 -23.23 5.72
CA ILE A 61 -0.58 -22.38 6.39
C ILE A 61 -1.58 -23.22 7.22
N ALA A 62 -2.02 -24.36 6.71
CA ALA A 62 -2.90 -25.28 7.44
C ALA A 62 -2.24 -25.86 8.71
N ALA A 63 -0.92 -26.10 8.70
CA ALA A 63 -0.20 -26.53 9.88
C ALA A 63 -0.13 -25.41 10.94
N TRP A 64 0.02 -24.15 10.51
CA TRP A 64 0.04 -22.96 11.39
C TRP A 64 -1.32 -22.67 12.05
N ASP A 65 -2.43 -23.15 11.47
CA ASP A 65 -3.76 -22.98 12.05
C ASP A 65 -3.87 -23.60 13.46
N SER A 66 -3.09 -24.66 13.73
CA SER A 66 -3.08 -25.34 15.03
C SER A 66 -2.60 -24.48 16.20
N VAL A 67 -1.83 -23.41 15.94
CA VAL A 67 -1.26 -22.52 16.97
C VAL A 67 -1.89 -21.13 16.99
N VAL A 68 -2.91 -20.87 16.16
CA VAL A 68 -3.52 -19.53 16.02
C VAL A 68 -4.14 -19.00 17.33
N GLY A 69 -4.56 -19.91 18.22
CA GLY A 69 -5.17 -19.61 19.52
C GLY A 69 -4.21 -19.62 20.71
N ASP A 70 -2.93 -19.91 20.49
CA ASP A 70 -1.95 -19.98 21.57
C ASP A 70 -1.85 -18.64 22.30
N GLY A 71 -1.99 -18.67 23.63
CA GLY A 71 -1.98 -17.48 24.49
C GLY A 71 -3.30 -16.72 24.59
N MET A 72 -4.34 -17.05 23.79
CA MET A 72 -5.66 -16.40 23.89
C MET A 72 -6.49 -16.91 25.08
N ASN A 73 -6.22 -18.11 25.59
CA ASN A 73 -6.88 -18.70 26.76
C ASN A 73 -6.06 -18.60 28.06
N ALA A 74 -5.03 -17.75 28.12
CA ALA A 74 -4.13 -17.62 29.29
C ALA A 74 -4.73 -16.80 30.45
N GLY A 75 -6.04 -16.90 30.67
CA GLY A 75 -6.78 -16.17 31.70
C GLY A 75 -8.06 -16.88 32.11
N GLU A 76 -7.94 -18.05 32.74
CA GLU A 76 -8.88 -18.59 33.74
C GLU A 76 -8.11 -19.03 34.98
#